data_AF-A0A139NP70-F1
#
_entry.id   AF-A0A139NP70-F1
#
_cell.length_a   1.000
_cell.length_b   1.000
_cell.length_c   1.000
_cell.angle_alpha   90.00
_cell.angle_beta   90.00
_cell.angle_gamma   90.00
#
_symmetry.space_group_name_H-M   'P 1'
#
loop_
_entity.id
_entity.type
_entity.pdbx_description
1 polymer ?
#
loop_
_entity_poly.entity_id
_entity_poly.type
_entity_poly.pdbx_seq_one_letter_code
_entity_poly.pdbx_strand_id
1 'polypeptide(L)' 'MGKYQLDDKGKALVTRFHEKHSTGGVNKKDRVASLREQFLQKTKKK' A
#
# COMPACT_ATOMS: atom_id res chain seq x y z
N MET A 1 14.66 -7.54 -31.20
CA MET A 1 14.76 -7.31 -29.74
C MET A 1 14.36 -8.60 -29.04
N GLY A 2 15.30 -9.30 -28.39
CA GLY A 2 15.03 -10.61 -27.78
C GLY A 2 14.11 -10.53 -26.56
N LYS A 3 13.50 -11.66 -26.17
CA LYS A 3 12.75 -11.76 -24.91
C LYS A 3 13.74 -11.79 -23.75
N TYR A 4 13.75 -10.73 -22.93
CA TYR A 4 14.45 -10.73 -21.66
C TYR A 4 13.61 -11.49 -20.63
N GLN A 5 14.05 -12.69 -20.25
CA GLN A 5 13.50 -13.41 -19.11
C GLN A 5 14.25 -12.98 -17.85
N LEU A 6 13.52 -12.67 -16.79
CA LEU A 6 14.12 -12.43 -15.48
C LEU A 6 14.67 -13.76 -14.96
N ASP A 7 15.90 -13.71 -14.46
CA ASP A 7 16.46 -14.80 -13.66
C ASP A 7 15.71 -14.92 -12.32
N ASP A 8 15.97 -15.98 -11.58
CA ASP A 8 15.24 -16.24 -10.33
C ASP A 8 15.50 -15.16 -9.27
N LYS A 9 16.69 -14.53 -9.30
CA LYS A 9 17.01 -13.38 -8.46
C LYS A 9 16.17 -12.15 -8.86
N GLY A 10 16.07 -11.85 -10.15
CA GLY A 10 15.26 -10.77 -10.68
C GLY A 10 13.78 -10.94 -10.36
N LYS A 11 13.24 -12.16 -10.52
CA LYS A 11 11.87 -12.48 -10.11
C LYS A 11 11.66 -12.22 -8.61
N ALA A 12 12.58 -12.67 -7.76
CA ALA A 12 12.47 -12.45 -6.31
C ALA A 12 12.50 -10.96 -5.93
N LEU A 13 13.33 -10.15 -6.58
CA LEU A 13 13.37 -8.70 -6.36
C LEU A 13 12.07 -8.02 -6.80
N VAL A 14 11.53 -8.40 -7.96
CA VAL A 14 10.25 -7.88 -8.47
C VAL A 14 9.11 -8.27 -7.55
N THR A 15 9.06 -9.52 -7.07
CA THR A 15 8.06 -9.97 -6.10
C THR A 15 8.17 -9.18 -4.80
N ARG A 16 9.37 -9.04 -4.22
CA ARG A 16 9.58 -8.26 -2.99
C ARG A 16 9.19 -6.79 -3.15
N PHE A 17 9.46 -6.20 -4.33
CA PHE A 17 9.04 -4.84 -4.61
C PHE A 17 7.51 -4.73 -4.60
N HIS A 18 6.84 -5.65 -5.29
CA HIS A 18 5.38 -5.71 -5.28
C HIS A 18 4.84 -6.01 -3.88
N GLU A 19 5.43 -6.87 -3.05
CA GLU A 19 4.96 -7.09 -1.68
C GLU A 19 5.06 -5.83 -0.82
N LYS A 20 6.18 -5.10 -0.91
CA LYS A 20 6.41 -3.86 -0.14
C LYS A 20 5.54 -2.70 -0.58
N HIS A 21 5.29 -2.59 -1.88
CA HIS A 21 4.57 -1.45 -2.49
C HIS A 21 3.18 -1.83 -2.98
N SER A 22 2.79 -3.09 -2.84
CA SER A 22 1.40 -3.51 -2.94
C SER A 22 0.73 -2.80 -1.80
N THR A 23 0.12 -1.69 -2.18
CA THR A 23 -0.95 -1.04 -1.45
C THR A 23 -2.15 -1.97 -1.51
N GLY A 24 -1.97 -3.21 -1.03
CA GLY A 24 -3.00 -4.22 -0.84
C GLY A 24 -4.12 -3.52 -0.12
N GLY A 25 -5.23 -3.37 -0.84
CA GLY A 25 -6.16 -2.27 -0.71
C GLY A 25 -6.40 -1.83 0.72
N VAL A 26 -5.70 -0.78 1.15
CA VAL A 26 -6.27 0.07 2.18
C VAL A 26 -7.44 0.72 1.47
N ASN A 27 -8.63 0.13 1.61
CA ASN A 27 -9.87 0.69 1.10
C ASN A 27 -9.83 2.17 1.45
N LYS A 28 -9.72 3.03 0.44
CA LYS A 28 -9.55 4.47 0.65
C LYS A 28 -10.66 5.00 1.56
N LYS A 29 -11.83 4.34 1.53
CA LYS A 29 -12.97 4.54 2.43
C LYS A 29 -12.64 4.31 3.90
N ASP A 30 -12.02 3.19 4.26
CA ASP A 30 -11.66 2.84 5.65
C ASP A 30 -10.60 3.80 6.21
N ARG A 31 -9.67 4.23 5.34
CA ARG A 31 -8.71 5.29 5.67
C ARG A 31 -9.39 6.64 5.91
N VAL A 32 -10.34 7.03 5.06
CA VAL A 32 -11.07 8.29 5.24
C VAL A 32 -11.98 8.25 6.48
N ALA A 33 -12.60 7.11 6.77
CA ALA A 33 -13.42 6.91 7.98
C ALA A 33 -12.59 7.09 9.26
N SER A 34 -11.45 6.40 9.36
CA SER A 34 -10.54 6.54 10.51
C SER A 34 -10.00 7.96 10.69
N LEU A 35 -9.67 8.66 9.61
CA LEU A 35 -9.25 10.08 9.67
C LEU A 35 -10.38 10.99 10.16
N ARG A 36 -11.61 10.77 9.71
CA ARG A 36 -12.79 11.54 10.15
C ARG A 36 -13.05 11.35 11.65
N GLU A 37 -12.97 10.11 12.14
CA GLU A 37 -13.13 9.80 13.56
C GLU A 37 -12.07 10.49 14.42
N GLN A 38 -10.79 10.42 14.02
CA GLN A 38 -9.71 11.11 14.72
C GLN A 38 -9.91 12.63 14.81
N PHE A 39 -10.42 13.24 13.73
CA PHE A 39 -10.72 14.67 13.72
C PHE A 39 -11.83 15.03 14.72
N LEU A 40 -12.94 14.27 14.71
CA LEU A 40 -14.06 14.50 15.61
C LEU A 40 -13.68 14.33 17.10
N GLN A 41 -12.79 13.39 17.42
CA GLN A 41 -12.30 13.23 18.78
C GLN A 41 -11.44 14.42 19.22
N LYS A 42 -10.60 14.97 18.33
CA LYS A 42 -9.81 16.17 18.61
C LYS A 42 -10.70 17.40 18.84
N THR A 43 -11.78 17.55 18.07
CA THR A 43 -12.71 18.68 18.24
C THR A 43 -13.52 18.60 19.53
N LYS A 44 -13.84 17.39 20.02
CA LYS A 44 -14.59 17.20 21.27
C LYS A 44 -13.74 17.38 22.53
N LYS A 45 -12.42 17.25 22.40
CA LYS A 45 -11.46 17.37 23.51
C LYS A 45 -11.00 18.82 23.73
N LYS A 46 -11.51 19.76 22.95
CA LYS A 46 -11.24 21.20 23.04
C LYS A 46 -12.47 21.89 23.59
#